data_AF-X1G2N5-F1
#
_entry.id   AF-X1G2N5-F1
#
_cell.length_a   1.000
_cell.length_b   1.000
_cell.length_c   1.000
_cell.angle_alpha   90.00
_cell.angle_beta   90.00
_cell.angle_gamma   90.00
#
_symmetry.space_group_name_H-M   'P 1'
#
loop_
_entity.id
_entity.type
_entity.pdbx_description
1 polymer ?
#
loop_
_entity_poly.entity_id
_entity_poly.type
_entity_poly.pdbx_seq_one_letter_code
_entity_poly.pdbx_strand_id
1 'polypeptide(L)'
;LSPLGGEWDEVDAVAVTYGPGLVGSLLAGLSYAKGLSLASGKPLIGINHLEAHVSSALISEECPPQPLVALVVSGGHTILALVEDDGGFELLGGTRDDACGE
;
A
#
# COMPACT_ATOMS: atom_id res chain seq x y z
N LEU A 1 -18.10 -4.94 -12.39
CA LEU A 1 -17.43 -5.26 -11.12
C LEU A 1 -17.41 -6.76 -10.79
N SER A 2 -17.87 -7.68 -11.64
CA SER A 2 -17.63 -9.12 -11.45
C SER A 2 -16.47 -9.57 -12.35
N PRO A 3 -15.26 -9.63 -11.77
CA PRO A 3 -14.45 -10.86 -11.81
C PRO A 3 -13.89 -11.28 -10.44
N LEU A 4 -14.17 -10.52 -9.38
CA LEU A 4 -13.93 -10.94 -7.99
C LEU A 4 -15.12 -11.81 -7.57
N GLY A 5 -14.88 -13.00 -7.03
CA GLY A 5 -15.95 -13.77 -6.40
C GLY A 5 -16.55 -12.99 -5.22
N GLY A 6 -17.86 -13.12 -5.01
CA GLY A 6 -18.60 -12.42 -3.96
C GLY A 6 -19.62 -11.41 -4.50
N GLU A 7 -20.60 -11.07 -3.67
CA GLU A 7 -21.57 -10.02 -3.96
C GLU A 7 -21.03 -8.64 -3.55
N TRP A 8 -21.47 -7.58 -4.22
CA TRP A 8 -21.00 -6.24 -3.86
C TRP A 8 -21.36 -5.88 -2.42
N ASP A 9 -22.45 -6.43 -1.88
CA ASP A 9 -22.89 -6.18 -0.51
C ASP A 9 -21.95 -6.79 0.55
N GLU A 10 -21.07 -7.71 0.16
CA GLU A 10 -20.06 -8.32 1.06
C GLU A 10 -18.80 -7.45 1.24
N VAL A 11 -18.65 -6.37 0.47
CA VAL A 11 -17.49 -5.46 0.60
C VAL A 11 -17.74 -4.44 1.70
N ASP A 12 -16.87 -4.35 2.70
CA ASP A 12 -17.05 -3.39 3.81
C ASP A 12 -16.43 -2.01 3.56
N ALA A 13 -15.37 -1.92 2.76
CA ALA A 13 -14.62 -0.67 2.55
C ALA A 13 -13.92 -0.62 1.19
N VAL A 14 -13.52 0.58 0.77
CA VAL A 14 -12.71 0.83 -0.44
C VAL A 14 -11.34 1.35 -0.01
N ALA A 15 -10.27 0.63 -0.35
CA ALA A 15 -8.89 1.09 -0.12
C ALA A 15 -8.26 1.60 -1.42
N VAL A 16 -7.47 2.67 -1.34
CA VAL A 16 -6.79 3.25 -2.51
C VAL A 16 -5.45 3.87 -2.13
N THR A 17 -4.44 3.67 -2.97
CA THR A 17 -3.13 4.30 -2.79
C THR A 17 -3.22 5.81 -3.01
N TYR A 18 -2.70 6.60 -2.07
CA TYR A 18 -2.64 8.07 -2.23
C TYR A 18 -1.23 8.60 -2.53
N GLY A 19 -0.19 7.79 -2.32
CA GLY A 19 1.19 8.11 -2.67
C GLY A 19 2.21 7.28 -1.88
N PRO A 20 3.52 7.48 -2.13
CA PRO A 20 4.08 8.26 -3.23
C PRO A 20 3.85 7.62 -4.61
N GLY A 21 4.08 8.38 -5.70
CA GLY A 21 3.94 7.88 -7.07
C GLY A 21 3.62 8.98 -8.09
N LEU A 22 3.43 8.59 -9.35
CA LEU A 22 3.05 9.50 -10.43
C LEU A 22 1.67 10.12 -10.16
N VAL A 23 1.63 11.45 -10.06
CA VAL A 23 0.42 12.22 -9.73
C VAL A 23 -0.77 11.89 -10.63
N GLY A 24 -0.54 11.71 -11.93
CA GLY A 24 -1.61 11.36 -12.88
C GLY A 24 -2.27 10.01 -12.57
N SER A 25 -1.45 9.00 -12.29
CA SER A 25 -1.92 7.64 -11.95
C SER A 25 -2.63 7.63 -10.59
N LEU A 26 -2.08 8.34 -9.60
CA LEU A 26 -2.69 8.45 -8.27
C LEU A 26 -4.05 9.15 -8.33
N LEU A 27 -4.16 10.25 -9.06
CA LEU A 27 -5.42 10.98 -9.20
C LEU A 27 -6.49 10.14 -9.90
N ALA A 28 -6.13 9.33 -10.90
CA ALA A 28 -7.07 8.42 -11.55
C ALA A 28 -7.66 7.41 -10.55
N GLY A 29 -6.80 6.73 -9.78
CA GLY A 29 -7.23 5.78 -8.75
C GLY A 29 -8.06 6.43 -7.65
N LEU A 30 -7.59 7.55 -7.09
CA LEU A 30 -8.28 8.30 -6.04
C LEU A 30 -9.65 8.80 -6.50
N SER A 31 -9.77 9.31 -7.73
CA SER A 31 -11.04 9.82 -8.25
C SER A 31 -12.06 8.69 -8.39
N TYR A 32 -11.65 7.54 -8.91
CA TYR A 32 -12.51 6.37 -9.02
C TYR A 32 -12.95 5.85 -7.66
N ALA A 33 -12.00 5.67 -6.73
CA ALA A 33 -12.27 5.14 -5.40
C ALA A 33 -13.20 6.05 -4.58
N LYS A 34 -13.03 7.37 -4.68
CA LYS A 34 -13.94 8.36 -4.07
C LYS A 34 -15.35 8.26 -4.64
N GLY A 35 -15.48 8.16 -5.97
CA GLY A 35 -16.78 7.97 -6.62
C GLY A 35 -17.47 6.69 -6.18
N LEU A 36 -16.72 5.58 -6.09
CA LEU A 36 -17.22 4.28 -5.65
C LEU A 36 -17.66 4.29 -4.18
N SER A 37 -16.83 4.87 -3.30
CA SER A 37 -17.14 5.05 -1.87
C SER A 37 -18.42 5.88 -1.70
N LEU A 38 -18.54 7.00 -2.40
CA LEU A 38 -19.73 7.86 -2.36
C LEU A 38 -20.99 7.14 -2.86
N ALA A 39 -20.89 6.39 -3.95
CA ALA A 39 -22.02 5.68 -4.54
C ALA A 39 -22.47 4.47 -3.70
N SER A 40 -21.54 3.80 -3.02
CA SER A 40 -21.81 2.62 -2.20
C SER A 40 -22.07 2.93 -0.72
N GLY A 41 -21.81 4.16 -0.27
CA GLY A 41 -21.89 4.55 1.14
C GLY A 41 -20.80 3.92 2.02
N LYS A 42 -19.76 3.32 1.43
CA LYS A 42 -18.72 2.57 2.15
C LYS A 42 -17.53 3.46 2.50
N PRO A 43 -16.86 3.23 3.65
CA PRO A 43 -15.64 3.95 4.02
C PRO A 43 -14.56 3.91 2.94
N LEU A 44 -13.84 5.01 2.79
CA LEU A 44 -12.67 5.12 1.93
C LEU A 44 -11.40 5.18 2.79
N ILE A 45 -10.43 4.32 2.50
CA ILE A 45 -9.16 4.22 3.23
C ILE A 45 -8.02 4.57 2.28
N GLY A 46 -7.26 5.62 2.63
CA GLY A 46 -6.04 6.00 1.93
C GLY A 46 -4.86 5.14 2.39
N ILE A 47 -4.14 4.54 1.45
CA ILE A 47 -3.00 3.67 1.74
C ILE A 47 -1.71 4.32 1.23
N ASN A 48 -0.67 4.33 2.06
CA ASN A 48 0.68 4.68 1.63
C ASN A 48 1.28 3.49 0.86
N HIS A 49 1.79 3.76 -0.34
CA HIS A 49 2.34 2.77 -1.26
C HIS A 49 3.50 1.98 -0.65
N LEU A 50 4.41 2.64 0.08
CA LEU A 50 5.60 2.01 0.66
C LEU A 50 5.25 1.15 1.87
N GLU A 51 4.36 1.65 2.72
CA GLU A 51 3.85 0.88 3.86
C GLU A 51 3.11 -0.37 3.38
N ALA A 52 2.34 -0.29 2.29
CA ALA A 52 1.68 -1.44 1.68
C ALA A 52 2.69 -2.47 1.15
N HIS A 53 3.80 -2.03 0.55
CA HIS A 53 4.87 -2.93 0.12
C HIS A 53 5.44 -3.73 1.29
N VAL A 54 5.73 -3.08 2.41
CA VAL A 54 6.26 -3.77 3.59
C VAL A 54 5.20 -4.67 4.25
N SER A 55 3.98 -4.15 4.40
CA SER A 55 2.86 -4.89 4.99
C SER A 55 2.50 -6.15 4.22
N SER A 56 2.76 -6.20 2.91
CA SER A 56 2.52 -7.39 2.09
C SER A 56 3.29 -8.63 2.59
N ALA A 57 4.50 -8.45 3.12
CA ALA A 57 5.27 -9.54 3.70
C ALA A 57 4.66 -10.05 5.02
N LEU A 58 3.97 -9.18 5.75
CA LEU A 58 3.34 -9.50 7.03
C LEU A 58 2.01 -10.26 6.89
N ILE A 59 1.44 -10.30 5.68
CA ILE A 59 0.21 -11.06 5.37
C ILE A 59 0.51 -12.55 5.16
N SER A 60 1.79 -12.92 4.99
CA SER A 60 2.19 -14.31 4.78
C SER A 60 2.00 -15.18 6.03
N GLU A 61 1.81 -16.50 5.83
CA GLU A 61 1.65 -17.46 6.94
C GLU A 61 2.87 -17.48 7.88
N GLU A 62 4.06 -17.18 7.35
CA GLU A 62 5.31 -17.06 8.10
C GLU A 62 5.63 -15.59 8.39
N CYS A 63 4.69 -14.89 9.04
CA CYS A 63 4.88 -13.50 9.41
C CYS A 63 6.04 -13.36 10.43
N PRO A 64 7.12 -12.63 10.09
CA PRO A 64 8.24 -12.41 11.01
C PRO A 64 7.78 -11.59 12.23
N PRO A 65 8.28 -11.89 13.44
CA PRO A 65 7.99 -11.08 14.61
C PRO A 65 8.55 -9.67 14.45
N GLN A 66 7.78 -8.69 14.91
CA GLN A 66 8.22 -7.30 15.05
C GLN A 66 8.99 -7.13 16.39
N PRO A 67 9.89 -6.13 16.50
CA PRO A 67 10.21 -5.15 15.48
C PRO A 67 11.17 -5.76 14.46
N LEU A 68 11.05 -5.33 13.20
CA LEU A 68 11.86 -5.88 12.10
C LEU A 68 12.35 -4.81 11.15
N VAL A 69 13.40 -5.14 10.42
CA VAL A 69 13.91 -4.30 9.34
C VAL A 69 13.48 -4.89 8.01
N ALA A 70 12.76 -4.10 7.21
CA ALA A 70 12.29 -4.46 5.88
C ALA A 70 13.15 -3.80 4.81
N LEU A 71 13.57 -4.60 3.82
CA LEU A 71 14.22 -4.12 2.60
C LEU A 71 13.22 -4.21 1.45
N VAL A 72 12.86 -3.07 0.86
CA VAL A 72 12.00 -3.02 -0.33
C VAL A 72 12.87 -2.74 -1.54
N VAL A 73 12.93 -3.70 -2.46
CA VAL A 73 13.68 -3.58 -3.72
C VAL A 73 12.74 -3.87 -4.89
N SER A 74 12.57 -2.90 -5.77
CA SER A 74 11.77 -2.99 -7.00
C SER A 74 12.40 -2.11 -8.09
N GLY A 75 11.74 -2.00 -9.25
CA GLY A 75 12.18 -1.09 -10.32
C GLY A 75 12.07 0.40 -9.97
N GLY A 76 11.29 0.78 -8.95
CA GLY A 76 11.13 2.19 -8.54
C GLY A 76 11.56 2.50 -7.11
N HIS A 77 11.95 1.48 -6.34
CA HIS A 77 12.26 1.65 -4.92
C HIS A 77 13.44 0.77 -4.52
N THR A 78 14.35 1.35 -3.74
CA THR A 78 15.39 0.63 -3.00
C THR A 78 15.51 1.33 -1.66
N ILE A 79 14.79 0.81 -0.66
CA ILE A 79 14.66 1.43 0.67
C ILE A 79 14.79 0.40 1.79
N LEU A 80 15.24 0.89 2.93
CA LEU A 80 15.42 0.17 4.18
C LEU A 80 14.55 0.86 5.23
N ALA A 81 13.66 0.10 5.86
CA ALA A 81 12.70 0.64 6.82
C ALA A 81 12.64 -0.21 8.09
N LEU A 82 12.44 0.43 9.23
CA LEU A 82 12.12 -0.20 10.51
C LEU A 82 10.59 -0.29 10.64
N VAL A 83 10.11 -1.49 10.95
CA VAL A 83 8.72 -1.73 11.35
C VAL A 83 8.71 -1.98 12.84
N GLU A 84 8.00 -1.14 13.57
CA GLU A 84 7.87 -1.19 15.02
C GLU A 84 6.75 -2.14 15.47
N ASP A 85 6.74 -2.48 16.77
CA ASP A 85 5.77 -3.40 17.39
C ASP A 85 4.33 -2.89 17.36
N ASP A 86 4.16 -1.57 17.25
CA ASP A 86 2.85 -0.91 17.16
C ASP A 86 2.37 -0.74 15.71
N GLY A 87 3.11 -1.29 14.73
CA GLY A 87 2.87 -1.10 13.31
C GLY A 87 3.42 0.21 12.76
N GLY A 88 4.20 0.95 13.55
CA GLY A 88 4.95 2.12 13.11
C GLY A 88 5.93 1.81 11.99
N PHE A 89 6.18 2.81 11.14
CA PHE A 89 7.06 2.70 9.98
C PHE A 89 8.05 3.86 9.96
N GLU A 90 9.35 3.55 10.08
CA GLU A 90 10.43 4.54 9.99
C GLU A 90 11.35 4.22 8.80
N LEU A 91 11.57 5.21 7.92
CA LEU A 91 12.53 5.08 6.82
C LEU A 91 13.95 5.25 7.36
N LEU A 92 14.75 4.18 7.32
CA LEU A 92 16.16 4.19 7.76
C LEU A 92 17.12 4.65 6.66
N GLY A 93 16.76 4.42 5.40
CA GLY A 93 17.57 4.82 4.27
C GLY A 93 16.97 4.40 2.93
N GLY A 94 17.46 5.00 1.85
CA GLY A 94 17.04 4.66 0.50
C GLY A 94 18.03 5.17 -0.53
N THR A 95 17.84 4.73 -1.76
CA THR A 95 18.59 5.29 -2.89
C THR A 95 18.38 6.80 -3.00
N ARG A 96 19.41 7.50 -3.48
CA ARG A 96 19.37 8.95 -3.73
C ARG A 96 19.15 9.27 -5.20
N ASP A 97 19.29 8.26 -6.05
CA ASP A 97 19.24 8.31 -7.49
C ASP A 97 18.43 7.09 -7.97
N ASP A 98 19.08 6.11 -8.56
CA ASP A 98 18.44 5.03 -9.28
C ASP A 98 18.04 3.92 -8.31
N ALA A 99 16.89 3.31 -8.55
CA ALA A 99 16.52 2.09 -7.85
C ALA A 99 17.33 0.91 -8.40
N CYS A 100 17.53 -0.13 -7.60
CA CYS A 100 18.28 -1.33 -8.01
C CYS A 100 17.71 -2.02 -9.26
N GLY A 101 16.43 -1.83 -9.58
CA GLY A 101 15.78 -2.42 -10.74
C GLY A 101 15.58 -1.50 -11.95
N GLU A 102 16.11 -0.27 -11.90
CA GLU A 102 16.16 0.67 -13.04
C GLU A 102 17.30 0.30 -14.01
#